data_AF-A0A1J3C8S3-F1
#
_entry.id   AF-A0A1J3C8S3-F1
#
_cell.length_a   1.000
_cell.length_b   1.000
_cell.length_c   1.000
_cell.angle_alpha   90.00
_cell.angle_beta   90.00
_cell.angle_gamma   90.00
#
_symmetry.space_group_name_H-M   'P 1'
#
loop_
_entity.id
_entity.type
_entity.pdbx_description
1 polymer ?
#
loop_
_entity_poly.entity_id
_entity_poly.type
_entity_poly.pdbx_seq_one_letter_code
_entity_poly.pdbx_strand_id
1 'polypeptide(L)'
;SWNEKFIQAKSALRDREKKLDEVAELIEKDLILIGSTAIEDKLQEGVPTCIETLSRAGIKIWVLTGDKMETAINIAYACNLINNDMKQ
;
A
#
# COMPACT_ATOMS: atom_id res chain seq x y z
N SER A 1 0.69 33.81 -7.16
CA SER A 1 1.33 32.59 -7.69
C SER A 1 1.04 31.38 -6.80
N TRP A 2 1.04 30.14 -7.31
CA TRP A 2 0.89 28.93 -6.47
C TRP A 2 1.94 28.89 -5.36
N ASN A 3 3.19 29.22 -5.70
CA ASN A 3 4.32 29.21 -4.76
C ASN A 3 4.12 30.17 -3.57
N GLU A 4 3.48 31.33 -3.78
CA GLU A 4 3.16 32.26 -2.69
C GLU A 4 2.14 31.66 -1.72
N LYS A 5 1.10 31.00 -2.24
CA LYS A 5 0.10 30.29 -1.43
C LYS A 5 0.74 29.12 -0.67
N PHE A 6 1.65 28.40 -1.30
CA PHE A 6 2.40 27.31 -0.67
C PHE A 6 3.29 27.83 0.46
N ILE A 7 4.02 28.93 0.25
CA ILE A 7 4.84 29.57 1.30
C ILE A 7 3.96 30.01 2.47
N GLN A 8 2.80 30.62 2.19
CA GLN A 8 1.84 31.04 3.21
C GLN A 8 1.30 29.84 4.01
N ALA A 9 0.91 28.75 3.34
CA ALA A 9 0.45 27.52 3.99
C ALA A 9 1.56 26.89 4.84
N LYS A 10 2.79 26.82 4.33
CA LYS A 10 3.97 26.29 5.03
C LYS A 10 4.29 27.06 6.31
N SER A 11 4.11 28.39 6.29
CA SER A 11 4.34 29.27 7.44
C SER A 11 3.16 29.33 8.42
N ALA A 12 2.07 28.59 8.19
CA ALA A 12 0.92 28.60 9.09
C ALA A 12 1.25 27.95 10.45
N LEU A 13 0.88 28.64 11.53
CA LEU A 13 1.01 28.13 12.91
C LEU A 13 -0.11 27.17 13.31
N ARG A 14 -1.23 27.16 12.58
CA ARG A 14 -2.40 26.31 12.82
C ARG A 14 -2.86 25.69 11.51
N ASP A 15 -3.30 24.43 11.62
CA ASP A 15 -3.84 23.63 10.52
C ASP A 15 -2.90 23.57 9.31
N ARG A 16 -1.59 23.53 9.57
CA ARG A 16 -0.56 23.61 8.53
C ARG A 16 -0.68 22.47 7.53
N GLU A 17 -0.86 21.24 8.00
CA GLU A 17 -1.01 20.06 7.13
C GLU A 17 -2.20 20.22 6.19
N LYS A 18 -3.38 20.47 6.75
CA LYS A 18 -4.60 20.72 5.96
C LYS A 18 -4.42 21.83 4.92
N LYS A 19 -3.78 22.95 5.28
CA LYS A 19 -3.52 24.06 4.34
C LYS A 19 -2.53 23.69 3.25
N LEU A 20 -1.55 22.85 3.55
CA LEU A 20 -0.60 22.34 2.56
C LEU A 20 -1.31 21.39 1.58
N ASP A 21 -2.15 20.48 2.09
CA ASP A 21 -2.95 19.57 1.28
C ASP A 21 -3.88 20.36 0.33
N GLU A 22 -4.61 21.34 0.84
CA GLU A 22 -5.49 22.21 0.03
C GLU A 22 -4.72 22.95 -1.07
N VAL A 23 -3.48 23.38 -0.82
CA VAL A 23 -2.66 24.07 -1.82
C VAL A 23 -2.05 23.08 -2.83
N ALA A 24 -1.66 21.87 -2.41
CA ALA A 24 -1.19 20.82 -3.31
C ALA A 24 -2.27 20.43 -4.32
N GLU A 25 -3.52 20.27 -3.87
CA GLU A 25 -4.66 19.98 -4.75
C GLU A 25 -4.87 21.03 -5.85
N LEU A 26 -4.45 22.29 -5.66
CA LEU A 26 -4.59 23.33 -6.68
C LEU A 26 -3.71 23.10 -7.91
N ILE A 27 -2.57 22.41 -7.76
CA ILE A 27 -1.61 22.17 -8.84
C ILE A 27 -1.63 20.72 -9.33
N GLU A 28 -2.02 19.76 -8.50
CA GLU A 28 -2.15 18.34 -8.84
C GLU A 28 -3.43 18.03 -9.63
N LYS A 29 -3.70 18.82 -10.68
CA LYS A 29 -4.86 18.68 -11.58
C LYS A 29 -4.40 18.44 -13.01
N ASP A 30 -5.26 17.81 -13.81
CA ASP A 30 -5.06 17.61 -15.25
C ASP A 30 -3.71 16.93 -15.60
N LEU A 31 -3.27 16.01 -14.73
CA LEU A 31 -2.04 15.25 -14.90
C LEU A 31 -2.18 14.19 -16.00
N ILE A 32 -1.06 13.88 -16.67
CA ILE A 32 -0.99 12.81 -17.67
C ILE A 32 -0.30 11.60 -17.03
N LEU A 33 -0.97 10.45 -17.03
CA LEU A 33 -0.38 9.20 -16.57
C LEU A 33 0.72 8.75 -17.54
N ILE A 34 1.97 8.76 -17.09
CA ILE A 34 3.13 8.32 -17.89
C ILE A 34 3.45 6.83 -17.71
N GLY A 35 3.02 6.22 -16.61
CA GLY A 35 3.29 4.83 -16.28
C GLY A 35 3.03 4.53 -14.80
N SER A 36 3.29 3.29 -14.41
CA SER A 36 3.21 2.82 -13.03
C SER A 36 4.44 1.98 -12.70
N THR A 37 4.83 1.98 -11.43
CA THR A 37 5.82 1.04 -10.90
C THR A 37 5.11 -0.05 -10.11
N ALA A 38 5.80 -1.17 -9.90
CA ALA A 38 5.42 -2.21 -8.96
C ALA A 38 6.67 -2.62 -8.21
N ILE A 39 6.56 -2.78 -6.89
CA ILE A 39 7.63 -3.25 -6.03
C ILE A 39 7.16 -4.56 -5.42
N GLU A 40 7.98 -5.58 -5.53
CA GLU A 40 7.75 -6.86 -4.89
C GLU A 40 8.33 -6.83 -3.47
N ASP A 41 7.50 -7.15 -2.47
CA ASP A 41 7.99 -7.42 -1.13
C ASP A 41 8.51 -8.85 -1.07
N LYS A 42 9.83 -8.99 -0.88
CA LYS A 42 10.49 -10.29 -0.98
C LYS A 42 10.18 -11.15 0.22
N LEU A 43 9.53 -12.28 -0.05
CA LEU A 43 9.40 -13.36 0.91
C LEU A 43 10.73 -14.06 1.15
N GLN A 44 10.84 -14.70 2.32
CA GLN A 44 11.93 -15.64 2.56
C GLN A 44 11.85 -16.81 1.56
N GLU A 45 13.00 -17.37 1.23
CA GLU A 45 13.10 -18.50 0.32
C GLU A 45 12.26 -19.69 0.82
N GLY A 46 11.47 -20.28 -0.08
CA GLY A 46 10.67 -21.46 0.21
C GLY A 46 9.37 -21.23 0.99
N VAL A 47 9.07 -20.00 1.42
CA VAL A 47 7.82 -19.67 2.12
C VAL A 47 6.56 -20.10 1.33
N PRO A 48 6.42 -19.77 0.03
CA PRO A 48 5.22 -20.16 -0.72
C PRO A 48 5.04 -21.68 -0.78
N THR A 49 6.11 -22.42 -1.05
CA THR A 49 6.10 -23.90 -1.12
C THR A 49 5.76 -24.53 0.23
N CYS A 50 6.29 -23.97 1.32
CA CYS A 50 6.02 -24.42 2.68
C CYS A 50 4.54 -24.25 3.04
N ILE A 51 3.99 -23.04 2.83
CA ILE A 51 2.58 -22.74 3.11
C ILE A 51 1.67 -23.65 2.29
N GLU A 52 1.96 -23.84 1.01
CA GLU A 52 1.19 -24.75 0.15
C GLU A 52 1.22 -26.20 0.67
N THR A 53 2.40 -26.69 1.05
CA THR A 53 2.57 -28.05 1.58
C THR A 53 1.77 -28.25 2.86
N LEU A 54 1.85 -27.31 3.80
CA LEU A 54 1.12 -27.35 5.06
C LEU A 54 -0.40 -27.27 4.83
N SER A 55 -0.84 -26.40 3.92
CA SER A 55 -2.25 -26.27 3.53
C SER A 55 -2.80 -27.56 2.93
N ARG A 56 -2.06 -28.20 2.01
CA ARG A 56 -2.42 -29.50 1.41
C ARG A 56 -2.46 -30.63 2.45
N ALA A 57 -1.65 -30.55 3.50
CA ALA A 57 -1.71 -31.46 4.64
C ALA A 57 -2.92 -31.22 5.57
N GLY A 58 -3.77 -30.24 5.27
CA GLY A 58 -4.97 -29.92 6.04
C GLY A 58 -4.72 -28.96 7.21
N ILE A 59 -3.52 -28.38 7.33
CA ILE A 59 -3.18 -27.44 8.40
C ILE A 59 -3.76 -26.07 8.06
N LYS A 60 -4.49 -25.48 9.01
CA LYS A 60 -5.03 -24.12 8.87
C LYS A 60 -3.97 -23.10 9.30
N ILE A 61 -3.66 -22.16 8.42
CA ILE A 61 -2.60 -21.16 8.60
C ILE A 61 -3.25 -19.79 8.76
N TRP A 62 -2.87 -19.07 9.82
CA TRP A 62 -3.39 -17.74 10.14
C TRP A 62 -2.22 -16.76 10.17
N VAL A 63 -2.36 -15.62 9.48
CA VAL A 63 -1.39 -14.53 9.51
C VAL A 63 -1.92 -13.42 10.41
N LEU A 64 -1.18 -13.12 11.48
CA LEU A 64 -1.46 -12.04 12.40
C LEU A 64 -0.36 -10.99 12.23
N THR A 65 -0.71 -9.81 11.73
CA THR A 65 0.24 -8.73 11.47
C THR A 65 -0.29 -7.40 12.03
N GLY A 66 0.63 -6.53 12.44
CA GLY A 66 0.33 -5.14 12.81
C GLY A 66 0.50 -4.16 11.65
N ASP A 67 0.73 -4.67 10.44
CA ASP A 67 0.88 -3.87 9.24
C ASP A 67 -0.48 -3.46 8.63
N LYS A 68 -0.44 -2.57 7.65
CA LYS A 68 -1.61 -2.13 6.89
C LYS A 68 -2.28 -3.31 6.18
N MET A 69 -3.60 -3.19 6.01
CA MET A 69 -4.43 -4.23 5.41
C MET A 69 -3.99 -4.54 3.96
N GLU A 70 -3.67 -3.52 3.18
CA GLU A 70 -3.23 -3.68 1.79
C GLU A 70 -1.92 -4.48 1.71
N THR A 71 -0.98 -4.23 2.62
CA THR A 71 0.27 -5.00 2.69
C THR A 71 0.01 -6.44 3.10
N ALA A 72 -0.84 -6.66 4.10
CA ALA A 72 -1.20 -8.01 4.55
C ALA A 72 -1.82 -8.84 3.43
N ILE A 73 -2.71 -8.24 2.63
CA ILE A 73 -3.33 -8.87 1.47
C ILE A 73 -2.26 -9.21 0.41
N ASN A 74 -1.39 -8.27 0.08
CA ASN A 74 -0.32 -8.49 -0.91
C ASN A 74 0.61 -9.65 -0.49
N ILE A 75 0.99 -9.72 0.80
CA ILE A 75 1.81 -10.81 1.33
C ILE A 75 1.05 -12.14 1.28
N ALA A 76 -0.24 -12.16 1.61
CA ALA A 76 -1.07 -13.36 1.55
C ALA A 76 -1.19 -13.92 0.13
N TYR A 77 -1.26 -13.05 -0.90
CA TYR A 77 -1.18 -13.46 -2.29
C TYR A 77 0.21 -13.98 -2.65
N ALA A 78 1.28 -13.26 -2.27
CA ALA A 78 2.65 -13.64 -2.59
C ALA A 78 3.04 -15.02 -2.01
N CYS A 79 2.47 -15.38 -0.86
CA CYS A 79 2.78 -16.63 -0.17
C CYS A 79 1.80 -17.78 -0.47
N ASN A 80 0.91 -17.61 -1.47
CA ASN A 80 -0.13 -18.56 -1.86
C ASN A 80 -1.12 -18.94 -0.75
N LEU A 81 -1.27 -18.07 0.26
CA LEU A 81 -2.27 -18.26 1.31
C LEU A 81 -3.68 -17.92 0.81
N ILE A 82 -3.78 -16.94 -0.09
CA ILE A 82 -5.01 -16.53 -0.77
C ILE A 82 -4.77 -16.59 -2.28
N ASN A 83 -5.78 -17.03 -3.04
CA ASN A 83 -5.74 -17.07 -4.50
C ASN A 83 -7.03 -16.48 -5.09
N ASN A 84 -7.02 -16.24 -6.41
CA ASN A 84 -8.14 -15.60 -7.11
C ASN A 84 -9.42 -16.45 -7.18
N ASP A 85 -9.32 -17.75 -6.89
CA ASP A 85 -10.45 -18.68 -6.88
C ASP A 85 -11.14 -18.77 -5.50
N MET A 86 -10.52 -18.22 -4.46
CA MET A 86 -11.11 -18.13 -3.13
C MET A 86 -12.17 -17.03 -3.11
N LYS A 87 -13.41 -17.40 -2.77
CA LYS A 87 -14.45 -16.42 -2.46
C LYS A 87 -13.99 -15.59 -1.26
N GLN A 88 -13.89 -14.27 -1.46
CA GLN A 88 -13.80 -13.29 -0.40
C GLN A 88 -15.08 -13.27 0.44
#